data_AF-A0A415QFE1-F1
#
_entry.id   AF-A0A415QFE1-F1
#
_cell.length_a   1.000
_cell.length_b   1.000
_cell.length_c   1.000
_cell.angle_alpha   90.00
_cell.angle_beta   90.00
_cell.angle_gamma   90.00
#
_symmetry.space_group_name_H-M   'P 1'
#
loop_
_entity.id
_entity.type
_entity.pdbx_description
1 polymer ?
#
loop_
_entity_poly.entity_id
_entity_poly.type
_entity_poly.pdbx_seq_one_letter_code
_entity_poly.pdbx_strand_id
1 'polypeptide(L)'
;MPIDGCRGRKIIIMKSTRVLWIIIICLVLSLGVSILANIGVINLSKVLKDTVLSESAQKVLQLSDIEMTLDREWSLPKGSAVVKLDFKVKNISKEPQTIYQTNLSIFDYNECRYDVSMTFNSRRNPLLFSETINPNTQKELSVIFEVPQGELYNIGYSDNIESVGIQVFVDKIRSIKCKYRTFEEMIKVRDRLAENPSEFKNISKN
;
A
#
# COMPACT_ATOMS: atom_id res chain seq x y z
N MET A 1 -55.88 26.79 -62.17
CA MET A 1 -54.98 26.24 -63.21
C MET A 1 -54.61 27.37 -64.15
N PRO A 2 -53.38 27.45 -64.72
CA PRO A 2 -52.29 26.46 -64.80
C PRO A 2 -51.24 26.66 -63.68
N ILE A 3 -50.49 25.68 -63.12
CA ILE A 3 -49.69 24.50 -63.53
C ILE A 3 -48.19 24.82 -63.80
N ASP A 4 -47.39 24.21 -62.92
CA ASP A 4 -45.99 23.74 -62.97
C ASP A 4 -44.78 24.68 -63.06
N GLY A 5 -43.88 24.43 -62.10
CA GLY A 5 -42.52 24.94 -62.07
C GLY A 5 -41.69 24.28 -60.97
N CYS A 6 -41.40 22.98 -61.11
CA CYS A 6 -40.41 22.27 -60.31
C CYS A 6 -39.10 23.06 -60.21
N ARG A 7 -38.58 23.26 -59.00
CA ARG A 7 -37.15 23.54 -58.81
C ARG A 7 -36.60 22.85 -57.58
N GLY A 8 -35.65 21.97 -57.85
CA GLY A 8 -35.15 20.93 -56.97
C GLY A 8 -34.41 21.43 -55.74
N ARG A 9 -34.34 20.51 -54.78
CA ARG A 9 -33.49 20.55 -53.60
C ARG A 9 -32.06 20.94 -53.99
N LYS A 10 -31.57 22.06 -53.47
CA LYS A 10 -30.13 22.30 -53.33
C LYS A 10 -29.61 21.35 -52.25
N ILE A 11 -28.95 20.28 -52.67
CA ILE A 11 -28.03 19.53 -51.82
C ILE A 11 -26.86 20.47 -51.51
N ILE A 12 -26.69 20.83 -50.24
CA ILE A 12 -25.52 21.57 -49.76
C ILE A 12 -24.37 20.58 -49.69
N ILE A 13 -23.45 20.64 -50.65
CA ILE A 13 -22.21 19.86 -50.63
C ILE A 13 -21.11 20.63 -49.89
N MET A 14 -20.65 20.00 -48.81
CA MET A 14 -19.34 20.05 -48.11
C MET A 14 -18.84 21.34 -47.42
N LYS A 15 -18.89 21.29 -46.07
CA LYS A 15 -17.94 21.91 -45.11
C LYS A 15 -16.90 20.88 -44.60
N SER A 16 -16.48 19.94 -45.47
CA SER A 16 -15.76 18.71 -45.08
C SER A 16 -14.24 18.73 -45.32
N THR A 17 -13.64 19.89 -45.60
CA THR A 17 -12.20 19.95 -45.88
C THR A 17 -11.38 20.26 -44.63
N ARG A 18 -11.88 21.13 -43.73
CA ARG A 18 -11.14 21.53 -42.52
C ARG A 18 -10.98 20.38 -41.52
N VAL A 19 -12.02 19.58 -41.33
CA VAL A 19 -11.98 18.42 -40.43
C VAL A 19 -11.03 17.35 -40.96
N LEU A 20 -11.03 17.13 -42.28
CA LEU A 20 -10.11 16.20 -42.93
C LEU A 20 -8.64 16.60 -42.71
N TRP A 21 -8.32 17.90 -42.84
CA TRP A 21 -6.98 18.41 -42.57
C TRP A 21 -6.55 18.26 -41.11
N ILE A 22 -7.46 18.44 -40.14
CA ILE A 22 -7.18 18.22 -38.72
C ILE A 22 -6.84 16.74 -38.47
N ILE A 23 -7.62 15.81 -39.04
CA ILE A 23 -7.38 14.37 -38.91
C ILE A 23 -6.02 13.99 -39.52
N ILE A 24 -5.70 14.52 -40.69
CA ILE A 24 -4.40 14.29 -41.36
C ILE A 24 -3.25 14.80 -40.48
N ILE A 25 -3.36 16.00 -39.91
CA ILE A 25 -2.33 16.56 -39.02
C ILE A 25 -2.14 15.68 -37.78
N CYS A 26 -3.22 15.24 -37.14
CA CYS A 26 -3.16 14.35 -35.99
C CYS A 26 -2.51 13.00 -36.32
N LEU A 27 -2.80 12.43 -37.48
CA LEU A 27 -2.20 11.18 -37.95
C LEU A 27 -0.70 11.34 -38.25
N VAL A 28 -0.29 12.46 -38.85
CA VAL A 28 1.13 12.73 -39.11
C VAL A 28 1.89 12.96 -37.81
N LEU A 29 1.30 13.66 -36.84
CA LEU A 29 1.90 13.87 -35.53
C LEU A 29 2.03 12.56 -34.74
N SER A 30 1.02 11.70 -34.74
CA SER A 30 1.08 10.40 -34.05
C SER A 30 2.11 9.46 -34.69
N LEU A 31 2.21 9.47 -36.03
CA LEU A 31 3.24 8.73 -36.75
C LEU A 31 4.64 9.24 -36.42
N GLY A 32 4.82 10.57 -36.36
CA GLY A 32 6.09 11.19 -35.98
C GLY A 32 6.54 10.80 -34.56
N VAL A 33 5.62 10.84 -33.59
CA VAL A 33 5.89 10.41 -32.21
C VAL A 33 6.23 8.91 -32.15
N SER A 34 5.54 8.07 -32.93
CA SER A 34 5.81 6.63 -33.00
C SER A 34 7.20 6.33 -33.58
N ILE A 35 7.60 7.04 -34.64
CA ILE A 35 8.94 6.90 -35.25
C ILE A 35 10.02 7.36 -34.27
N LEU A 36 9.82 8.51 -33.60
CA LEU A 36 10.75 9.03 -32.58
C LEU A 36 10.88 8.09 -31.37
N ALA A 37 9.79 7.41 -30.99
CA ALA A 37 9.81 6.38 -29.94
C ALA A 37 10.55 5.12 -30.38
N ASN A 38 10.34 4.68 -31.62
CA ASN A 38 10.95 3.46 -32.15
C ASN A 38 12.46 3.60 -32.43
N ILE A 39 12.92 4.82 -32.75
CA ILE A 39 14.36 5.14 -32.91
C ILE A 39 15.03 5.41 -31.53
N GLY A 40 14.26 5.35 -30.43
CA GLY A 40 14.79 5.50 -29.07
C GLY A 40 15.09 6.94 -28.64
N VAL A 41 14.66 7.93 -29.42
CA VAL A 41 14.82 9.37 -29.10
C VAL A 41 13.88 9.78 -27.97
N ILE A 42 12.64 9.26 -27.98
CA ILE A 42 11.66 9.45 -26.92
C ILE A 42 11.51 8.14 -26.16
N ASN A 43 11.99 8.09 -24.93
CA ASN A 43 11.68 6.98 -24.05
C ASN A 43 10.28 7.18 -23.46
N LEU A 44 9.25 6.68 -24.14
CA LEU A 44 7.86 6.77 -23.68
C LEU A 44 7.67 6.21 -22.27
N SER A 45 8.47 5.22 -21.86
CA SER A 45 8.43 4.66 -20.49
C SER A 45 8.83 5.68 -19.42
N LYS A 46 9.68 6.66 -19.76
CA LYS A 46 10.11 7.73 -18.87
C LYS A 46 9.04 8.82 -18.77
N VAL A 47 8.41 9.17 -19.88
CA VAL A 47 7.31 10.16 -19.93
C VAL A 47 6.06 9.64 -19.19
N LEU A 48 5.72 8.35 -19.34
CA LEU A 48 4.64 7.73 -18.57
C LEU A 48 4.99 7.61 -17.08
N LYS A 49 6.25 7.31 -16.73
CA LYS A 49 6.70 7.31 -15.33
C LYS A 49 6.65 8.71 -14.70
N ASP A 50 7.00 9.75 -15.44
CA ASP A 50 6.98 11.13 -14.93
C ASP A 50 5.55 11.71 -14.84
N THR A 51 4.60 11.20 -15.63
CA THR A 51 3.17 11.61 -15.54
C THR A 51 2.42 10.86 -14.42
N VAL A 52 2.92 9.69 -14.01
CA VAL A 52 2.42 8.92 -12.85
C VAL A 52 3.20 9.29 -11.57
N LEU A 53 3.96 10.38 -11.58
CA LEU A 53 4.54 10.96 -10.36
C LEU A 53 3.42 11.57 -9.49
N SER A 54 2.89 10.70 -8.64
CA SER A 54 2.65 10.97 -7.22
C SER A 54 1.85 12.25 -6.93
N GLU A 55 0.53 12.13 -6.93
CA GLU A 55 -0.18 12.70 -5.77
C GLU A 55 0.38 11.96 -4.55
N SER A 56 1.41 12.52 -3.93
CA SER A 56 1.87 12.03 -2.64
C SER A 56 0.69 12.20 -1.69
N ALA A 57 -0.03 11.12 -1.42
CA ALA A 57 -1.17 11.15 -0.51
C ALA A 57 -0.70 11.85 0.77
N GLN A 58 -1.37 12.93 1.14
CA GLN A 58 -0.98 13.72 2.29
C GLN A 58 -0.98 12.79 3.52
N LYS A 59 0.16 12.74 4.22
CA LYS A 59 0.27 11.98 5.47
C LYS A 59 -0.58 12.67 6.53
N VAL A 60 -1.56 11.95 7.07
CA VAL A 60 -2.51 12.46 8.08
C VAL A 60 -2.45 11.68 9.39
N LEU A 61 -1.95 10.44 9.34
CA LEU A 61 -1.70 9.60 10.51
C LEU A 61 -0.23 9.20 10.58
N GLN A 62 0.30 9.14 11.79
CA GLN A 62 1.66 8.68 12.08
C GLN A 62 1.60 7.47 13.03
N LEU A 63 2.23 6.36 12.63
CA LEU A 63 2.44 5.18 13.46
C LEU A 63 3.81 5.23 14.14
N SER A 64 3.87 4.84 15.40
CA SER A 64 5.10 4.76 16.19
C SER A 64 5.00 3.65 17.23
N ASP A 65 6.12 3.35 17.90
CA ASP A 65 6.22 2.31 18.93
C ASP A 65 5.62 0.96 18.49
N ILE A 66 5.96 0.54 17.27
CA ILE A 66 5.46 -0.67 16.64
C ILE A 66 6.14 -1.90 17.25
N GLU A 67 5.36 -2.74 17.92
CA GLU A 67 5.79 -4.03 18.45
C GLU A 67 4.88 -5.15 17.96
N MET A 68 5.48 -6.14 17.30
CA MET A 68 4.83 -7.36 16.86
C MET A 68 5.25 -8.51 17.77
N THR A 69 4.28 -9.19 18.38
CA THR A 69 4.51 -10.37 19.21
C THR A 69 3.87 -11.59 18.58
N LEU A 70 4.69 -12.55 18.15
CA LEU A 70 4.26 -13.84 17.65
C LEU A 70 4.12 -14.83 18.82
N ASP A 71 2.94 -15.45 18.92
CA ASP A 71 2.62 -16.43 19.96
C ASP A 71 1.85 -17.62 19.38
N ARG A 72 1.86 -18.76 20.09
CA ARG A 72 0.99 -19.89 19.74
C ARG A 72 -0.42 -19.61 20.21
N GLU A 73 -1.37 -19.94 19.36
CA GLU A 73 -2.78 -20.03 19.73
C GLU A 73 -3.23 -21.48 19.54
N TRP A 74 -3.78 -22.09 20.60
CA TRP A 74 -4.07 -23.53 20.62
C TRP A 74 -5.26 -23.90 19.73
N SER A 75 -6.14 -22.94 19.45
CA SER A 75 -7.25 -23.14 18.52
C SER A 75 -6.83 -23.13 17.04
N LEU A 76 -5.58 -22.76 16.73
CA LEU A 76 -5.09 -22.72 15.35
C LEU A 76 -4.46 -24.07 14.92
N PRO A 77 -4.52 -24.40 13.62
CA PRO A 77 -3.83 -25.55 13.06
C PRO A 77 -2.32 -25.53 13.32
N LYS A 78 -1.70 -26.72 13.34
CA LYS A 78 -0.25 -26.84 13.47
C LYS A 78 0.44 -26.10 12.32
N GLY A 79 1.40 -25.24 12.66
CA GLY A 79 2.12 -24.40 11.70
C GLY A 79 1.56 -22.98 11.58
N SER A 80 0.41 -22.69 12.20
CA SER A 80 -0.16 -21.35 12.29
C SER A 80 0.06 -20.74 13.68
N ALA A 81 0.17 -19.42 13.73
CA ALA A 81 0.34 -18.63 14.94
C ALA A 81 -0.46 -17.32 14.84
N VAL A 82 -0.52 -16.60 15.95
CA VAL A 82 -1.04 -15.24 15.98
C VAL A 82 0.11 -14.25 16.13
N VAL A 83 0.04 -13.15 15.39
CA VAL A 83 0.87 -11.98 15.64
C VAL A 83 -0.02 -10.88 16.20
N LYS A 84 0.26 -10.48 17.43
CA LYS A 84 -0.32 -9.26 18.01
C LYS A 84 0.57 -8.07 17.66
N LEU A 85 0.00 -7.09 16.98
CA LEU A 85 0.66 -5.82 16.66
C LEU A 85 0.16 -4.74 17.62
N ASP A 86 1.01 -4.29 18.53
CA ASP A 86 0.81 -3.13 19.38
C ASP A 86 1.47 -1.90 18.74
N PHE A 87 0.78 -0.77 18.72
CA PHE A 87 1.32 0.47 18.15
C PHE A 87 0.65 1.72 18.73
N LYS A 88 1.31 2.86 18.56
CA LYS A 88 0.71 4.18 18.77
C LYS A 88 0.38 4.80 17.44
N VAL A 89 -0.79 5.43 17.37
CA VAL A 89 -1.23 6.19 16.22
C VAL A 89 -1.54 7.62 16.64
N LYS A 90 -0.90 8.57 15.96
CA LYS A 90 -1.08 10.00 16.17
C LYS A 90 -1.75 10.62 14.95
N ASN A 91 -2.78 11.42 15.17
CA ASN A 91 -3.35 12.26 14.13
C ASN A 91 -2.51 13.54 14.00
N ILE A 92 -1.86 13.72 12.85
CA ILE A 92 -1.01 14.88 12.54
C ILE A 92 -1.72 15.91 11.66
N SER A 93 -2.99 15.66 11.30
CA SER A 93 -3.82 16.60 10.56
C SER A 93 -4.61 17.52 11.50
N LYS A 94 -5.31 18.50 10.90
CA LYS A 94 -6.16 19.46 11.61
C LYS A 94 -7.58 18.95 11.86
N GLU A 95 -7.95 17.84 11.23
CA GLU A 95 -9.30 17.28 11.28
C GLU A 95 -9.29 15.88 11.88
N PRO A 96 -10.36 15.43 12.57
CA PRO A 96 -10.45 14.06 13.05
C PRO A 96 -10.18 13.06 11.91
N GLN A 97 -9.36 12.04 12.18
CA GLN A 97 -9.02 11.00 11.23
C GLN A 97 -9.46 9.65 11.78
N THR A 98 -10.02 8.81 10.91
CA THR A 98 -10.41 7.46 11.26
C THR A 98 -9.40 6.47 10.68
N ILE A 99 -8.81 5.66 11.54
CA ILE A 99 -8.02 4.49 11.12
C ILE A 99 -8.95 3.28 11.09
N TYR A 100 -8.93 2.53 10.00
CA TYR A 100 -9.64 1.28 9.83
C TYR A 100 -8.66 0.11 9.95
N GLN A 101 -9.16 -1.06 10.34
CA GLN A 101 -8.35 -2.29 10.33
C GLN A 101 -7.77 -2.58 8.93
N THR A 102 -8.49 -2.25 7.86
CA THR A 102 -8.08 -2.44 6.47
C THR A 102 -6.94 -1.52 6.03
N ASN A 103 -6.62 -0.50 6.84
CA ASN A 103 -5.44 0.32 6.62
C ASN A 103 -4.15 -0.35 7.09
N LEU A 104 -4.23 -1.50 7.74
CA LEU A 104 -3.09 -2.22 8.30
C LEU A 104 -3.03 -3.63 7.73
N SER A 105 -1.82 -4.08 7.45
CA SER A 105 -1.51 -5.45 7.06
C SER A 105 -0.10 -5.78 7.55
N ILE A 106 0.25 -7.05 7.56
CA ILE A 106 1.65 -7.47 7.72
C ILE A 106 2.06 -8.32 6.52
N PHE A 107 3.36 -8.29 6.22
CA PHE A 107 3.96 -8.97 5.09
C PHE A 107 5.11 -9.84 5.56
N ASP A 108 5.17 -11.08 5.09
CA ASP A 108 6.34 -11.93 5.25
C ASP A 108 7.43 -11.58 4.22
N TYR A 109 8.54 -12.32 4.22
CA TYR A 109 9.62 -12.08 3.26
C TYR A 109 9.25 -12.39 1.80
N ASN A 110 8.21 -13.19 1.56
CA ASN A 110 7.70 -13.51 0.23
C ASN A 110 6.70 -12.45 -0.27
N GLU A 111 6.52 -11.36 0.48
CA GLU A 111 5.51 -10.33 0.22
C GLU A 111 4.07 -10.89 0.29
N CYS A 112 3.86 -12.01 0.97
CA CYS A 112 2.53 -12.51 1.26
C CYS A 112 1.87 -11.59 2.29
N ARG A 113 0.73 -11.03 1.90
CA ARG A 113 -0.06 -10.11 2.72
C ARG A 113 -0.95 -10.89 3.69
N TYR A 114 -0.99 -10.45 4.93
CA TYR A 114 -1.91 -10.91 5.96
C TYR A 114 -2.73 -9.73 6.49
N ASP A 115 -4.05 -9.90 6.47
CA ASP A 115 -5.00 -8.91 6.98
C ASP A 115 -5.31 -9.16 8.46
N VAL A 116 -5.84 -8.13 9.12
CA VAL A 116 -6.27 -8.21 10.53
C VAL A 116 -7.31 -9.33 10.69
N SER A 117 -7.11 -10.17 11.71
CA SER A 117 -8.01 -11.28 12.04
C SER A 117 -9.36 -10.75 12.50
N MET A 118 -10.43 -11.35 11.95
CA MET A 118 -11.80 -11.15 12.41
C MET A 118 -12.19 -12.13 13.55
N THR A 119 -11.33 -13.11 13.83
CA THR A 119 -11.57 -14.18 14.79
C THR A 119 -11.00 -13.84 16.16
N PHE A 120 -9.81 -13.23 16.19
CA PHE A 120 -9.06 -12.96 17.42
C PHE A 120 -8.96 -11.47 17.70
N ASN A 121 -9.14 -11.10 18.97
CA ASN A 121 -9.13 -9.71 19.42
C ASN A 121 -8.05 -9.49 20.48
N SER A 122 -7.37 -8.35 20.43
CA SER A 122 -6.42 -7.98 21.47
C SER A 122 -7.16 -7.54 22.75
N ARG A 123 -6.62 -7.93 23.91
CA ARG A 123 -7.13 -7.44 25.20
C ARG A 123 -6.78 -5.97 25.45
N ARG A 124 -5.74 -5.45 24.78
CA ARG A 124 -5.29 -4.06 24.89
C ARG A 124 -5.91 -3.26 23.75
N ASN A 125 -6.84 -2.36 24.08
CA ASN A 125 -7.53 -1.44 23.15
C ASN A 125 -7.62 -1.93 21.68
N PRO A 126 -8.44 -2.95 21.40
CA PRO A 126 -8.46 -3.59 20.09
C PRO A 126 -9.08 -2.68 19.02
N LEU A 127 -8.38 -2.51 17.90
CA LEU A 127 -8.96 -1.89 16.71
C LEU A 127 -9.77 -2.94 15.95
N LEU A 128 -11.02 -3.14 16.36
CA LEU A 128 -11.90 -4.18 15.81
C LEU A 128 -12.48 -3.85 14.43
N PHE A 129 -12.69 -2.56 14.15
CA PHE A 129 -13.28 -2.10 12.89
C PHE A 129 -12.63 -0.79 12.46
N SER A 130 -12.76 0.22 13.33
CA SER A 130 -12.25 1.56 13.11
C SER A 130 -12.10 2.32 14.42
N GLU A 131 -11.20 3.29 14.45
CA GLU A 131 -11.04 4.21 15.57
C GLU A 131 -10.85 5.64 15.05
N THR A 132 -11.62 6.58 15.59
CA THR A 132 -11.46 8.00 15.28
C THR A 132 -10.51 8.67 16.28
N ILE A 133 -9.56 9.41 15.73
CA ILE A 133 -8.48 10.07 16.47
C ILE A 133 -8.61 11.57 16.24
N ASN A 134 -8.77 12.31 17.34
CA ASN A 134 -8.89 13.77 17.30
C ASN A 134 -7.56 14.42 16.84
N PRO A 135 -7.62 15.60 16.22
CA PRO A 135 -6.42 16.33 15.78
C PRO A 135 -5.37 16.45 16.88
N ASN A 136 -4.10 16.21 16.52
CA ASN A 136 -2.94 16.30 17.43
C ASN A 136 -3.00 15.39 18.66
N THR A 137 -3.91 14.41 18.69
CA THR A 137 -3.98 13.40 19.75
C THR A 137 -3.34 12.09 19.31
N GLN A 138 -3.00 11.27 20.29
CA GLN A 138 -2.40 9.95 20.09
C GLN A 138 -3.18 8.90 20.87
N LYS A 139 -3.33 7.72 20.29
CA LYS A 139 -3.93 6.55 20.94
C LYS A 139 -3.00 5.35 20.81
N GLU A 140 -3.04 4.49 21.82
CA GLU A 140 -2.44 3.16 21.77
C GLU A 140 -3.50 2.18 21.30
N LEU A 141 -3.18 1.42 20.25
CA LEU A 141 -4.05 0.43 19.64
C LEU A 141 -3.32 -0.90 19.50
N SER A 142 -4.12 -1.96 19.36
CA SER A 142 -3.62 -3.29 19.12
C SER A 142 -4.52 -4.03 18.13
N VAL A 143 -3.93 -4.85 17.27
CA VAL A 143 -4.64 -5.76 16.36
C VAL A 143 -3.98 -7.13 16.35
N ILE A 144 -4.70 -8.14 15.89
CA ILE A 144 -4.18 -9.51 15.78
C ILE A 144 -4.23 -9.95 14.32
N PHE A 145 -3.22 -10.70 13.89
CA PHE A 145 -3.13 -11.35 12.59
C PHE A 145 -2.99 -12.86 12.77
N GLU A 146 -3.57 -13.64 11.87
CA GLU A 146 -3.35 -15.09 11.79
C GLU A 146 -2.34 -15.38 10.68
N VAL A 147 -1.21 -15.98 11.03
CA VAL A 147 -0.06 -16.10 10.12
C VAL A 147 0.69 -17.43 10.29
N PRO A 148 1.56 -17.81 9.33
CA PRO A 148 2.48 -18.92 9.51
C PRO A 148 3.44 -18.76 10.70
N GLN A 149 3.88 -19.88 11.28
CA GLN A 149 4.99 -19.88 12.24
C GLN A 149 6.34 -19.79 11.53
N GLY A 150 7.35 -19.26 12.22
CA GLY A 150 8.74 -19.33 11.77
C GLY A 150 9.20 -18.14 10.90
N GLU A 151 8.29 -17.26 10.51
CA GLU A 151 8.59 -16.09 9.69
C GLU A 151 8.91 -14.84 10.53
N LEU A 152 9.45 -13.82 9.86
CA LEU A 152 9.49 -12.44 10.33
C LEU A 152 8.46 -11.63 9.53
N TYR A 153 7.90 -10.59 10.15
CA TYR A 153 6.83 -9.81 9.55
C TYR A 153 7.13 -8.33 9.57
N ASN A 154 6.82 -7.63 8.48
CA ASN A 154 6.91 -6.19 8.38
C ASN A 154 5.51 -5.59 8.31
N ILE A 155 5.27 -4.49 9.03
CA ILE A 155 3.99 -3.76 8.92
C ILE A 155 3.88 -3.09 7.55
N GLY A 156 2.71 -3.21 6.94
CA GLY A 156 2.28 -2.38 5.83
C GLY A 156 1.03 -1.59 6.18
N TYR A 157 0.92 -0.41 5.59
CA TYR A 157 -0.12 0.57 5.92
C TYR A 157 -0.50 1.39 4.68
N SER A 158 -1.69 1.99 4.71
CA SER A 158 -2.19 2.85 3.61
C SER A 158 -1.32 4.08 3.36
N ASP A 159 -1.37 4.62 2.15
CA ASP A 159 -0.52 5.74 1.70
C ASP A 159 -0.70 7.04 2.47
N ASN A 160 -1.83 7.23 3.16
CA ASN A 160 -2.09 8.39 4.02
C ASN A 160 -1.46 8.25 5.43
N ILE A 161 -0.78 7.13 5.69
CA ILE A 161 -0.11 6.81 6.94
C ILE A 161 1.41 6.86 6.74
N GLU A 162 2.12 7.41 7.71
CA GLU A 162 3.58 7.28 7.82
C GLU A 162 3.94 6.44 9.05
N SER A 163 5.00 5.63 8.95
CA SER A 163 5.57 4.91 10.09
C SER A 163 6.88 5.55 10.49
N VAL A 164 7.05 5.77 11.80
CA VAL A 164 8.23 6.41 12.38
C VAL A 164 8.82 5.51 13.45
N GLY A 165 10.14 5.32 13.40
CA GLY A 165 10.88 4.59 14.41
C GLY A 165 11.42 3.26 13.92
N ILE A 166 11.45 2.27 14.82
CA ILE A 166 11.94 0.91 14.58
C ILE A 166 10.79 -0.03 14.94
N GLN A 167 10.61 -1.07 14.14
CA GLN A 167 9.69 -2.15 14.44
C GLN A 167 10.41 -3.19 15.28
N VAL A 168 9.79 -3.58 16.39
CA VAL A 168 10.28 -4.63 17.27
C VAL A 168 9.46 -5.88 17.00
N PHE A 169 10.13 -6.98 16.70
CA PHE A 169 9.49 -8.28 16.51
C PHE A 169 9.94 -9.25 17.61
N VAL A 170 8.98 -9.82 18.33
CA VAL A 170 9.20 -10.77 19.42
C VAL A 170 8.53 -12.07 19.06
N ASP A 171 9.30 -13.13 18.85
CA ASP A 171 8.77 -14.47 18.65
C ASP A 171 8.97 -15.29 19.91
N LYS A 172 7.86 -15.50 20.63
CA LYS A 172 7.86 -16.24 21.89
C LYS A 172 8.08 -17.73 21.69
N ILE A 173 7.73 -18.27 20.52
CA ILE A 173 7.87 -19.70 20.21
C ILE A 173 9.36 -20.06 20.12
N ARG A 174 10.14 -19.23 19.43
CA ARG A 174 11.60 -19.40 19.29
C ARG A 174 12.40 -18.65 20.36
N SER A 175 11.75 -17.85 21.20
CA SER A 175 12.38 -16.97 22.19
C SER A 175 13.42 -16.03 21.56
N ILE A 176 13.04 -15.36 20.47
CA ILE A 176 13.90 -14.40 19.75
C ILE A 176 13.30 -13.00 19.75
N LYS A 177 14.17 -12.00 19.67
CA LYS A 177 13.79 -10.60 19.51
C LYS A 177 14.59 -9.94 18.40
N CYS A 178 13.89 -9.43 17.40
CA CYS A 178 14.44 -8.78 16.22
C CYS A 178 14.03 -7.31 16.17
N LYS A 179 14.83 -6.48 15.49
CA LYS A 179 14.57 -5.06 15.29
C LYS A 179 14.95 -4.66 13.86
N TYR A 180 14.07 -3.95 13.18
CA TYR A 180 14.27 -3.45 11.82
C TYR A 180 13.32 -2.28 11.54
N ARG A 181 13.68 -1.41 10.60
CA ARG A 181 12.85 -0.26 10.21
C ARG A 181 12.11 -0.51 8.89
N THR A 182 12.77 -1.15 7.94
CA THR A 182 12.26 -1.35 6.58
C THR A 182 12.11 -2.83 6.25
N PHE A 183 11.37 -3.12 5.17
CA PHE A 183 11.26 -4.46 4.60
C PHE A 183 12.63 -5.05 4.23
N GLU A 184 13.49 -4.25 3.59
CA GLU A 184 14.86 -4.67 3.23
C GLU A 184 15.71 -4.99 4.46
N GLU A 185 15.58 -4.21 5.54
CA GLU A 185 16.26 -4.50 6.80
C GLU A 185 15.74 -5.79 7.45
N MET A 186 14.42 -6.04 7.38
CA MET A 186 13.84 -7.30 7.85
C MET A 186 14.44 -8.50 7.11
N ILE A 187 14.61 -8.44 5.78
CA ILE A 187 15.23 -9.52 5.00
C ILE A 187 16.66 -9.78 5.50
N LYS A 188 17.46 -8.73 5.67
CA LYS A 188 18.84 -8.86 6.21
C LYS A 188 18.87 -9.43 7.63
N VAL A 189 17.88 -9.10 8.46
CA VAL A 189 17.74 -9.68 9.80
C VAL A 189 17.35 -11.15 9.73
N ARG A 190 16.45 -11.53 8.81
CA ARG A 190 16.06 -12.93 8.59
C ARG A 190 17.26 -13.78 8.18
N ASP A 191 18.06 -13.31 7.23
CA ASP A 191 19.22 -14.06 6.73
C ASP A 191 20.25 -14.26 7.84
N ARG A 192 20.54 -13.21 8.64
CA ARG A 192 21.41 -13.33 9.82
C ARG A 192 20.84 -14.25 10.89
N LEU A 193 19.52 -14.24 11.11
CA LEU A 193 18.86 -15.14 12.04
C LEU A 193 19.01 -16.61 11.62
N ALA A 194 18.99 -16.90 10.31
CA ALA A 194 19.21 -18.24 9.78
C ALA A 194 20.67 -18.70 9.96
N GLU A 195 21.63 -17.79 9.77
CA GLU A 195 23.06 -18.08 9.90
C GLU A 195 23.51 -18.18 11.37
N ASN A 196 23.07 -17.27 12.23
CA ASN A 196 23.45 -17.20 13.63
C ASN A 196 22.25 -16.92 14.56
N PRO A 197 21.43 -17.95 14.86
CA PRO A 197 20.26 -17.81 15.71
C PRO A 197 20.55 -17.29 17.13
N SER A 198 21.78 -17.48 17.62
CA SER A 198 22.18 -17.13 18.98
C SER A 198 22.24 -15.62 19.24
N GLU A 199 22.52 -14.81 18.21
CA GLU A 199 22.54 -13.34 18.26
C GLU A 199 21.18 -12.76 18.68
N PHE A 200 20.10 -13.45 18.31
CA PHE A 200 18.73 -12.97 18.45
C PHE A 200 17.99 -13.53 19.66
N LYS A 201 18.63 -14.44 20.42
CA LYS A 201 18.00 -15.01 21.61
C LYS A 201 17.64 -13.90 22.58
N ASN A 202 16.35 -13.82 22.89
CA ASN A 202 15.85 -12.92 23.90
C ASN A 202 16.19 -13.52 25.26
N ILE A 203 17.36 -13.18 25.79
CA ILE A 203 17.76 -13.55 27.15
C ILE A 203 16.98 -12.65 28.12
N SER A 204 15.67 -12.84 28.22
CA SER A 204 14.95 -12.45 29.43
C SER A 204 15.28 -13.51 30.48
N LYS A 205 16.34 -13.29 31.26
CA LYS A 205 16.47 -13.90 32.58
C LYS A 205 15.22 -13.47 33.37
N ASN A 206 14.27 -14.38 33.52
CA ASN A 206 13.41 -14.37 34.70
C ASN A 206 14.15 -15.14 35.79
#